data_AF-A0A7T8JVP8-F1
#
_entry.id   AF-A0A7T8JVP8-F1
#
_cell.length_a   1.000
_cell.length_b   1.000
_cell.length_c   1.000
_cell.angle_alpha   90.00
_cell.angle_beta   90.00
_cell.angle_gamma   90.00
#
_symmetry.space_group_name_H-M   'P 1'
#
loop_
_entity.id
_entity.type
_entity.pdbx_description
1 polymer ?
#
loop_
_entity_poly.entity_id
_entity_poly.type
_entity_poly.pdbx_seq_one_letter_code
_entity_poly.pdbx_strand_id
1 'polypeptide(L)'
;AQLDGHSNNIHCLANAINQIFGAVFSICGRDDIEDRLKEFLALASSSLLRLAQENVKEEIRNRESVYILLDMIVQKSPFLSMDLLESCFPYTLLRNSYHIVHKMSNMQIAAIAQKAS
;
A
#
# COMPACT_ATOMS: atom_id res chain seq x y z
N ALA A 1 4.17 -5.49 21.24
CA ALA A 1 3.33 -4.72 20.30
C ALA A 1 3.70 -5.17 18.89
N GLN A 2 2.78 -5.84 18.22
CA GLN A 2 2.93 -6.34 16.85
C GLN A 2 2.94 -5.13 15.92
N LEU A 3 3.93 -5.03 15.03
CA LEU A 3 3.94 -3.96 14.02
C LEU A 3 2.76 -4.23 13.07
N ASP A 4 1.66 -3.49 13.22
CA ASP A 4 0.59 -3.37 12.22
C ASP A 4 1.06 -2.52 11.02
N GLY A 5 2.30 -2.77 10.57
CA GLY A 5 2.99 -1.95 9.59
C GLY A 5 4.34 -2.54 9.18
N HIS A 6 4.88 -2.01 8.08
CA HIS A 6 6.16 -2.45 7.54
C HIS A 6 7.35 -2.07 8.43
N SER A 7 8.36 -2.94 8.50
CA SER A 7 9.58 -2.75 9.31
C SER A 7 10.41 -1.52 8.94
N ASN A 8 10.24 -1.02 7.71
CA ASN A 8 10.88 0.18 7.19
C ASN A 8 9.95 1.41 7.19
N ASN A 9 8.83 1.35 7.91
CA ASN A 9 7.87 2.45 8.05
C ASN A 9 7.16 2.91 6.77
N ILE A 10 7.14 2.13 5.68
CA ILE A 10 6.47 2.59 4.43
C ILE A 10 4.97 2.84 4.62
N HIS A 11 4.34 2.20 5.62
CA HIS A 11 2.96 2.46 5.99
C HIS A 11 2.69 3.95 6.33
N CYS A 12 3.70 4.69 6.79
CA CYS A 12 3.60 6.13 7.03
C CYS A 12 3.41 6.94 5.74
N LEU A 13 3.79 6.40 4.57
CA LEU A 13 3.57 7.07 3.29
C LEU A 13 2.08 7.28 3.01
N ALA A 14 1.20 6.43 3.51
CA ALA A 14 -0.24 6.63 3.39
C ALA A 14 -0.70 7.96 4.00
N ASN A 15 -0.18 8.30 5.18
CA ASN A 15 -0.47 9.58 5.82
C ASN A 15 0.25 10.73 5.11
N ALA A 16 1.51 10.54 4.72
CA ALA A 16 2.31 11.59 4.09
C ALA A 16 1.72 12.01 2.74
N ILE A 17 1.34 11.06 1.88
CA ILE A 17 0.76 11.33 0.56
C ILE A 17 -0.53 12.14 0.72
N ASN A 18 -1.45 11.69 1.57
CA ASN A 18 -2.72 12.38 1.79
C ASN A 18 -2.55 13.81 2.32
N GLN A 19 -1.64 14.01 3.29
CA GLN A 19 -1.39 15.34 3.87
C GLN A 19 -0.66 16.26 2.89
N ILE A 20 0.34 15.77 2.16
CA ILE A 20 1.09 16.56 1.19
C ILE A 20 0.17 16.99 0.05
N PHE A 21 -0.66 16.09 -0.48
CA PHE A 21 -1.64 16.46 -1.51
C PHE A 21 -2.63 17.50 -0.97
N GLY A 22 -3.21 17.26 0.21
CA GLY A 22 -4.12 18.23 0.83
C GLY A 22 -3.49 19.60 1.01
N ALA A 23 -2.26 19.67 1.51
CA ALA A 23 -1.55 20.93 1.72
C ALA A 23 -1.15 21.62 0.41
N VAL A 24 -0.49 20.91 -0.51
CA VAL A 24 0.03 21.48 -1.76
C VAL A 24 -1.09 22.02 -2.63
N PHE A 25 -2.14 21.23 -2.87
CA PHE A 25 -3.21 21.64 -3.77
C PHE A 25 -4.10 22.72 -3.12
N SER A 26 -4.30 22.69 -1.80
CA SER A 26 -4.97 23.78 -1.07
C SER A 26 -4.17 25.10 -1.14
N ILE A 27 -2.85 25.06 -0.93
CA ILE A 27 -1.98 26.26 -1.01
C ILE A 27 -1.90 26.81 -2.44
N CYS A 28 -1.84 25.94 -3.45
CA CYS A 28 -1.81 26.34 -4.85
C CYS A 28 -3.15 26.90 -5.36
N GLY A 29 -4.19 26.97 -4.50
CA GLY A 29 -5.52 27.47 -4.86
C GLY A 29 -6.24 26.58 -5.87
N ARG A 30 -5.88 25.30 -5.94
CA ARG A 30 -6.51 24.32 -6.82
C ARG A 30 -7.34 23.37 -5.97
N ASP A 31 -8.65 23.46 -6.09
CA ASP A 31 -9.60 22.64 -5.33
C ASP A 31 -9.81 21.26 -5.99
N ASP A 32 -8.80 20.75 -6.71
CA ASP A 32 -8.84 19.51 -7.48
C ASP A 32 -8.13 18.34 -6.78
N ILE A 33 -7.96 18.41 -5.44
CA ILE A 33 -7.28 17.40 -4.62
C ILE A 33 -7.81 15.99 -4.91
N GLU A 34 -9.13 15.85 -4.98
CA GLU A 34 -9.79 14.57 -5.25
C GLU A 34 -9.39 13.99 -6.61
N ASP A 35 -9.42 14.80 -7.67
CA ASP A 35 -9.04 14.38 -9.01
C ASP A 35 -7.55 14.02 -9.09
N ARG A 36 -6.69 14.78 -8.41
CA ARG A 36 -5.25 14.52 -8.35
C ARG A 36 -4.93 13.24 -7.60
N LEU A 37 -5.63 12.95 -6.49
CA LEU A 37 -5.50 11.70 -5.75
C LEU A 37 -6.02 10.50 -6.55
N LYS A 38 -7.13 10.65 -7.29
CA LYS A 38 -7.64 9.62 -8.20
C LYS A 38 -6.62 9.28 -9.29
N GLU A 39 -6.02 10.28 -9.92
CA GLU A 39 -4.99 10.08 -10.94
C GLU A 39 -3.74 9.40 -10.36
N PHE A 40 -3.28 9.87 -9.19
CA PHE A 40 -2.17 9.23 -8.48
C PHE A 40 -2.46 7.75 -8.20
N LEU A 41 -3.66 7.43 -7.72
CA LEU A 41 -4.07 6.06 -7.42
C LEU A 41 -4.06 5.18 -8.67
N ALA A 42 -4.59 5.68 -9.79
CA ALA A 42 -4.60 4.96 -11.06
C ALA A 42 -3.17 4.70 -11.58
N LEU A 43 -2.29 5.71 -11.52
CA LEU A 43 -0.89 5.58 -11.95
C LEU A 43 -0.09 4.62 -11.06
N ALA A 44 -0.27 4.70 -9.74
CA ALA A 44 0.37 3.80 -8.78
C ALA A 44 -0.09 2.35 -9.01
N SER A 45 -1.40 2.13 -9.15
CA SER A 45 -1.99 0.82 -9.42
C SER A 45 -1.46 0.22 -10.73
N SER A 46 -1.45 1.02 -11.81
CA SER A 46 -0.92 0.60 -13.12
C SER A 46 0.57 0.25 -13.07
N SER A 47 1.37 1.08 -12.39
CA SER A 47 2.82 0.81 -12.22
C SER A 47 3.07 -0.49 -11.46
N LEU A 48 2.29 -0.74 -10.40
CA LEU A 48 2.39 -1.93 -9.57
C LEU A 48 1.88 -3.20 -10.27
N LEU A 49 0.87 -3.09 -11.13
CA LEU A 49 0.39 -4.17 -11.98
C LEU A 49 1.32 -4.44 -13.19
N ARG A 50 2.12 -3.47 -13.61
CA ARG A 50 3.16 -3.69 -14.64
C ARG A 50 4.38 -4.37 -14.06
N LEU A 51 4.92 -3.86 -12.94
CA LEU A 51 6.03 -4.50 -12.20
C LEU A 51 5.70 -5.95 -11.84
N ALA A 52 4.42 -6.22 -11.61
CA ALA A 52 3.92 -7.56 -11.36
C ALA A 52 4.16 -8.58 -12.47
N GLN A 53 4.14 -8.11 -13.71
CA GLN A 53 4.24 -8.93 -14.92
C GLN A 53 5.70 -9.12 -15.34
N GLU A 54 6.58 -8.17 -14.98
CA GLU A 54 7.97 -8.11 -15.46
C GLU A 54 8.92 -9.14 -14.81
N ASN A 55 8.47 -9.98 -13.86
CA ASN A 55 9.21 -11.13 -13.31
C ASN A 55 10.69 -10.85 -12.89
N VAL A 56 10.99 -9.62 -12.49
CA VAL A 56 12.32 -9.24 -11.99
C VAL A 56 12.49 -9.79 -10.57
N LYS A 57 13.21 -10.91 -10.43
CA LYS A 57 13.33 -11.71 -9.19
C LYS A 57 13.78 -10.93 -7.94
N GLU A 58 14.52 -9.84 -8.08
CA GLU A 58 14.96 -9.02 -6.94
C GLU A 58 13.91 -8.00 -6.46
N GLU A 59 13.01 -7.54 -7.32
CA GLU A 59 12.00 -6.51 -6.98
C GLU A 59 10.72 -7.10 -6.35
N ILE A 60 10.54 -8.43 -6.42
CA ILE A 60 9.31 -9.11 -5.98
C ILE A 60 9.31 -9.40 -4.47
N ARG A 61 10.46 -9.30 -3.77
CA ARG A 61 10.59 -9.75 -2.37
C ARG A 61 9.59 -9.08 -1.41
N ASN A 62 9.20 -7.83 -1.69
CA ASN A 62 8.31 -7.05 -0.82
C ASN A 62 7.08 -6.53 -1.58
N ARG A 63 6.74 -7.10 -2.73
CA ARG A 63 5.64 -6.63 -3.58
C ARG A 63 4.28 -6.63 -2.86
N GLU A 64 4.03 -7.65 -2.07
CA GLU A 64 2.75 -7.85 -1.36
C GLU A 64 2.58 -6.81 -0.26
N SER A 65 3.70 -6.39 0.34
CA SER A 65 3.75 -5.27 1.27
C SER A 65 3.38 -3.95 0.61
N VAL A 66 3.79 -3.72 -0.63
CA VAL A 66 3.46 -2.49 -1.38
C VAL A 66 1.99 -2.48 -1.81
N TYR A 67 1.38 -3.64 -2.05
CA TYR A 67 -0.06 -3.73 -2.33
C TYR A 67 -0.89 -3.31 -1.12
N ILE A 68 -0.50 -3.73 0.08
CA ILE A 68 -1.15 -3.29 1.31
C ILE A 68 -1.02 -1.77 1.50
N LEU A 69 0.09 -1.14 1.05
CA LEU A 69 0.24 0.31 1.12
C LEU A 69 -0.82 1.06 0.29
N LEU A 70 -1.20 0.53 -0.88
CA LEU A 70 -2.28 1.08 -1.71
C LEU A 70 -3.61 1.12 -0.95
N ASP A 71 -3.96 0.03 -0.26
CA ASP A 71 -5.15 -0.04 0.59
C ASP A 71 -5.07 0.94 1.76
N MET A 72 -3.91 1.05 2.42
CA MET A 72 -3.72 2.02 3.51
C MET A 72 -3.86 3.48 3.04
N ILE A 73 -3.40 3.82 1.83
CA ILE A 73 -3.57 5.17 1.25
C ILE A 73 -5.06 5.50 1.12
N VAL A 74 -5.84 4.56 0.59
CA VAL A 74 -7.29 4.72 0.37
C VAL A 74 -8.03 4.83 1.70
N GLN A 75 -7.73 3.96 2.68
CA GLN A 75 -8.35 4.02 4.01
C GLN A 75 -8.05 5.31 4.79
N LYS A 76 -6.89 5.94 4.56
CA LYS A 76 -6.49 7.18 5.22
C LYS A 76 -6.97 8.44 4.51
N SER A 77 -7.47 8.31 3.28
CA SER A 77 -7.91 9.45 2.48
C SER A 77 -9.41 9.68 2.62
N PRO A 78 -9.89 10.89 2.91
CA PRO A 78 -11.31 11.21 2.80
C PRO A 78 -11.78 11.37 1.35
N PHE A 79 -10.85 11.43 0.37
CA PHE A 79 -11.13 11.68 -1.04
C PHE A 79 -11.12 10.42 -1.90
N LEU A 80 -10.69 9.28 -1.35
CA LEU A 80 -10.62 8.00 -2.06
C LEU A 80 -11.61 7.01 -1.47
N SER A 81 -12.16 6.15 -2.31
CA SER A 81 -13.06 5.07 -1.91
C SER A 81 -12.52 3.71 -2.29
N MET A 82 -13.01 2.67 -1.61
CA MET A 82 -12.66 1.29 -1.95
C MET A 82 -13.20 0.88 -3.33
N ASP A 83 -14.35 1.40 -3.75
CA ASP A 83 -14.90 1.14 -5.09
C ASP A 83 -13.98 1.68 -6.20
N LEU A 84 -13.35 2.84 -5.95
CA LEU A 84 -12.37 3.42 -6.87
C LEU A 84 -11.10 2.56 -6.92
N LEU A 85 -10.63 2.09 -5.76
CA LEU A 85 -9.49 1.18 -5.70
C LEU A 85 -9.77 -0.11 -6.47
N GLU A 86 -10.94 -0.72 -6.28
CA GLU A 86 -11.33 -1.95 -6.98
C GLU A 86 -11.37 -1.77 -8.51
N SER A 87 -11.77 -0.58 -8.97
CA SER A 87 -11.78 -0.22 -10.39
C SER A 87 -10.39 -0.17 -11.03
N CYS A 88 -9.33 0.08 -10.24
CA CYS A 88 -7.95 0.19 -10.72
C CYS A 88 -7.04 -0.96 -10.27
N PHE A 89 -7.42 -1.69 -9.22
CA PHE A 89 -6.61 -2.71 -8.58
C PHE A 89 -7.48 -3.87 -8.04
N PRO A 90 -7.25 -5.12 -8.48
CA PRO A 90 -8.07 -6.26 -8.06
C PRO A 90 -8.00 -6.53 -6.54
N TYR A 91 -9.15 -6.56 -5.87
CA TYR A 91 -9.23 -6.84 -4.42
C TYR A 91 -8.69 -8.23 -4.04
N THR A 92 -8.73 -9.19 -4.96
CA THR A 92 -8.15 -10.53 -4.77
C THR A 92 -6.64 -10.49 -4.54
N LEU A 93 -5.91 -9.59 -5.20
CA LEU A 93 -4.48 -9.40 -4.99
C LEU A 93 -4.18 -8.84 -3.60
N LEU A 94 -4.98 -7.87 -3.13
CA LEU A 94 -4.88 -7.33 -1.77
C LEU A 94 -5.12 -8.41 -0.74
N ARG A 95 -6.21 -9.17 -0.86
CA ARG A 95 -6.56 -10.25 0.08
C ARG A 95 -5.46 -11.31 0.15
N ASN A 96 -4.91 -11.71 -0.99
CA ASN A 96 -3.79 -12.65 -1.04
C ASN A 96 -2.54 -12.07 -0.37
N SER A 97 -2.25 -10.78 -0.58
CA SER A 97 -1.12 -10.09 0.04
C SER A 97 -1.23 -10.06 1.56
N TYR A 98 -2.40 -9.72 2.10
CA TYR A 98 -2.67 -9.76 3.54
C TYR A 98 -2.45 -11.17 4.11
N HIS A 99 -2.94 -12.20 3.41
CA HIS A 99 -2.74 -13.58 3.85
C HIS A 99 -1.26 -13.99 3.85
N ILE A 100 -0.51 -13.64 2.81
CA ILE A 100 0.92 -13.95 2.67
C ILE A 100 1.73 -13.26 3.77
N VAL A 101 1.49 -11.96 4.00
CA VAL A 101 2.21 -11.18 5.02
C VAL A 101 1.91 -11.67 6.43
N HIS A 102 0.65 -11.97 6.74
CA HIS A 102 0.27 -12.53 8.04
C HIS A 102 0.90 -13.92 8.26
N LYS A 103 0.92 -14.77 7.24
CA LYS A 103 1.57 -16.09 7.29
C LYS A 103 3.09 -15.96 7.47
N MET A 104 3.76 -15.04 6.77
CA MET A 104 5.19 -14.78 6.93
C MET A 104 5.52 -14.29 8.34
N SER A 105 4.73 -13.36 8.89
CA SER A 105 4.90 -12.85 10.25
C SER A 105 4.81 -13.99 11.27
N ASN A 106 3.80 -14.86 11.14
CA ASN A 106 3.63 -16.01 12.03
C ASN A 106 4.79 -17.02 11.93
N MET A 107 5.31 -17.29 10.73
CA MET A 107 6.47 -18.17 10.54
C MET A 107 7.75 -17.57 11.13
N GLN A 108 7.96 -16.25 11.01
CA GLN A 108 9.10 -15.58 11.63
C GLN A 108 9.04 -15.66 13.17
N ILE A 109 7.86 -15.45 13.76
CA ILE A 109 7.66 -15.58 15.20
C ILE A 109 7.98 -17.00 15.68
N ALA A 110 7.48 -18.02 14.97
CA ALA A 110 7.76 -19.41 15.29
C ALA A 110 9.27 -19.75 15.20
N ALA A 111 9.97 -19.23 14.18
CA ALA A 111 11.41 -19.44 14.03
C ALA A 111 12.24 -18.75 15.12
N ILE A 112 11.82 -17.58 15.59
CA ILE A 112 12.46 -16.88 16.72
C ILE A 112 12.24 -17.67 18.02
N ALA A 113 11.01 -18.17 18.24
CA ALA A 113 10.70 -18.99 19.41
C ALA A 113 11.54 -20.29 19.47
N GLN A 114 11.80 -20.94 18.33
CA GLN A 114 12.65 -22.12 18.24
C GLN A 114 14.14 -21.84 18.45
N LYS A 115 14.63 -20.63 18.13
CA LYS A 115 16.03 -20.24 18.39
C LYS A 115 16.30 -19.80 19.83
N ALA A 116 15.25 -19.55 20.60
CA ALA A 116 15.33 -19.15 22.00
C ALA A 116 15.20 -20.33 22.98
N SER A 117 15.06 -21.56 22.47
CA SER A 117 15.10 -22.83 23.22
C SER A 117 16.42 -23.56 22.93
#